data_AF-A0ABC9YTH7-F1
#
_entry.id   AF-A0ABC9YTH7-F1
#
_cell.length_a   1.000
_cell.length_b   1.000
_cell.length_c   1.000
_cell.angle_alpha   90.00
_cell.angle_beta   90.00
_cell.angle_gamma   90.00
#
_symmetry.space_group_name_H-M   'P 1'
#
loop_
_entity.id
_entity.type
_entity.pdbx_description
1 polymer ?
#
loop_
_entity_poly.entity_id
_entity_poly.type
_entity_poly.pdbx_seq_one_letter_code
_entity_poly.pdbx_strand_id
1 'polypeptide(L)'
;MAASFDLHSLAVLGAAGERLVIWHVNVGASLGESRLSGAWVLEDSRVDEIRSLTSDFPVVLTGEGVEVTRAGEPGPVESSAKGVVVCGTAGTIDVGTTVETVCSEIEFVDARFTEQQDATGGKLTRPQWPVIVSPEEVALTDSQVDVVDDHIRPVLTLARGLSDLAEAWAAFESLRLARSFLVEFGGPLARPLPLAVR
;
A
#
# COMPACT_ATOMS: atom_id res chain seq x y z
N MET A 1 7.47 -26.88 -3.22
CA MET A 1 6.51 -25.80 -2.92
C MET A 1 7.31 -24.68 -2.31
N ALA A 2 7.95 -23.88 -3.16
CA ALA A 2 8.83 -22.81 -2.70
C ALA A 2 7.94 -21.74 -2.05
N ALA A 3 8.30 -21.33 -0.84
CA ALA A 3 7.75 -20.11 -0.26
C ALA A 3 8.12 -18.98 -1.23
N SER A 4 7.12 -18.51 -2.00
CA SER A 4 7.27 -17.26 -2.71
C SER A 4 7.41 -16.23 -1.60
N PHE A 5 8.60 -15.63 -1.48
CA PHE A 5 8.70 -14.34 -0.82
C PHE A 5 7.98 -13.39 -1.77
N ASP A 6 6.65 -13.37 -1.72
CA ASP A 6 5.84 -12.47 -2.50
C ASP A 6 6.19 -11.06 -2.03
N LEU A 7 7.12 -10.44 -2.76
CA LEU A 7 7.38 -9.01 -2.72
C LEU A 7 6.10 -8.35 -3.21
N HIS A 8 5.17 -8.13 -2.29
CA HIS A 8 3.93 -7.42 -2.52
C HIS A 8 4.28 -5.95 -2.69
N SER A 9 4.75 -5.59 -3.89
CA SER A 9 4.84 -4.19 -4.29
C SER A 9 3.52 -3.78 -4.92
N LEU A 10 3.10 -2.56 -4.69
CA LEU A 10 2.03 -1.91 -5.43
C LEU A 10 2.61 -0.75 -6.24
N ALA A 11 1.89 -0.35 -7.29
CA ALA A 11 2.23 0.84 -8.08
C ALA A 11 1.19 1.94 -7.84
N VAL A 12 1.63 3.10 -7.36
CA VAL A 12 0.82 4.32 -7.28
C VAL A 12 0.94 5.07 -8.59
N LEU A 13 -0.18 5.42 -9.20
CA LEU A 13 -0.27 6.03 -10.52
C LEU A 13 -0.95 7.38 -10.44
N GLY A 14 -0.49 8.33 -11.26
CA GLY A 14 -1.15 9.63 -11.40
C GLY A 14 -0.86 10.27 -12.75
N ALA A 15 -1.83 11.03 -13.26
CA ALA A 15 -1.69 11.76 -14.50
C ALA A 15 -1.03 13.13 -14.24
N ALA A 16 -0.13 13.53 -15.15
CA ALA A 16 0.61 14.78 -15.12
C ALA A 16 0.64 15.38 -16.54
N GLY A 17 -0.53 15.84 -17.03
CA GLY A 17 -0.69 16.26 -18.42
C GLY A 17 -0.61 15.05 -19.36
N GLU A 18 0.31 15.08 -20.34
CA GLU A 18 0.58 13.98 -21.28
C GLU A 18 1.52 12.91 -20.69
N ARG A 19 1.78 12.98 -19.37
CA ARG A 19 2.66 12.07 -18.66
C ARG A 19 1.92 11.24 -17.63
N LEU A 20 2.42 10.04 -17.40
CA LEU A 20 2.08 9.17 -16.29
C LEU A 20 3.23 9.17 -15.27
N VAL A 21 2.88 9.45 -14.02
CA VAL A 21 3.77 9.28 -12.87
C VAL A 21 3.48 7.91 -12.25
N ILE A 22 4.53 7.13 -12.03
CA ILE A 22 4.46 5.78 -11.47
C ILE A 22 5.40 5.72 -10.26
N TRP A 23 4.90 5.23 -9.13
CA TRP A 23 5.71 5.02 -7.93
C TRP A 23 5.50 3.61 -7.37
N HIS A 24 6.57 2.84 -7.22
CA HIS A 24 6.51 1.51 -6.61
C HIS A 24 6.71 1.57 -5.11
N VAL A 25 5.81 0.91 -4.37
CA VAL A 25 5.83 0.84 -2.90
C VAL A 25 5.78 -0.61 -2.47
N ASN A 26 6.79 -1.06 -1.71
CA ASN A 26 6.82 -2.36 -1.07
C ASN A 26 5.93 -2.37 0.17
N VAL A 27 4.79 -3.07 0.08
CA VAL A 27 3.83 -3.28 1.17
C VAL A 27 3.87 -4.70 1.75
N GLY A 28 4.88 -5.48 1.35
CA GLY A 28 5.17 -6.79 1.92
C GLY A 28 5.86 -6.71 3.29
N ALA A 29 6.37 -7.86 3.75
CA ALA A 29 7.12 -7.95 4.99
C ALA A 29 8.30 -6.97 5.01
N SER A 30 8.57 -6.35 6.16
CA SER A 30 9.69 -5.42 6.30
C SER A 30 11.03 -6.16 6.16
N LEU A 31 11.85 -5.72 5.19
CA LEU A 31 13.21 -6.25 4.95
C LEU A 31 14.31 -5.33 5.49
N GLY A 32 13.96 -4.24 6.19
CA GLY A 32 14.92 -3.23 6.66
C GLY A 32 15.41 -2.26 5.58
N GLU A 33 14.79 -2.28 4.40
CA GLU A 33 15.05 -1.36 3.29
C GLU A 33 13.92 -0.34 3.13
N SER A 34 14.17 0.74 2.38
CA SER A 34 13.14 1.71 2.01
C SER A 34 11.99 1.03 1.30
N ARG A 35 10.75 1.27 1.76
CA ARG A 35 9.54 0.79 1.08
C ARG A 35 9.23 1.54 -0.21
N LEU A 36 9.76 2.75 -0.39
CA LEU A 36 9.69 3.46 -1.67
C LEU A 36 10.76 2.88 -2.60
N SER A 37 10.34 2.01 -3.53
CA SER A 37 11.24 1.12 -4.29
C SER A 37 11.61 1.66 -5.68
N GLY A 38 10.86 2.61 -6.23
CA GLY A 38 11.19 3.25 -7.51
C GLY A 38 10.17 4.29 -7.95
N ALA A 39 10.60 5.23 -8.80
CA ALA A 39 9.77 6.31 -9.31
C ALA A 39 10.09 6.62 -10.78
N TRP A 40 9.06 6.80 -11.61
CA TRP A 40 9.16 7.10 -13.02
C TRP A 40 8.13 8.17 -13.42
N VAL A 41 8.52 9.01 -14.37
CA VAL A 41 7.62 9.95 -15.06
C VAL A 41 7.81 9.70 -16.54
N LEU A 42 6.77 9.21 -17.20
CA LEU A 42 6.83 8.74 -18.59
C LEU A 42 5.79 9.47 -19.42
N GLU A 43 6.14 9.87 -20.64
CA GLU A 43 5.13 10.29 -21.63
C GLU A 43 4.18 9.11 -21.91
N ASP A 44 2.90 9.39 -22.11
CA ASP A 44 1.85 8.38 -22.35
C ASP A 44 2.12 7.48 -23.57
N SER A 45 2.89 7.97 -24.52
CA SER A 45 3.37 7.25 -25.70
C SER A 45 4.34 6.10 -25.38
N ARG A 46 4.94 6.04 -24.19
CA ARG A 46 5.87 4.96 -23.77
C ARG A 46 5.14 3.72 -23.26
N VAL A 47 4.20 3.23 -24.08
CA VAL A 47 3.26 2.15 -23.76
C VAL A 47 3.93 0.88 -23.21
N ASP A 48 4.99 0.39 -23.86
CA ASP A 48 5.65 -0.85 -23.45
C ASP A 48 6.34 -0.76 -22.08
N GLU A 49 6.86 0.43 -21.76
CA GLU A 49 7.53 0.69 -20.49
C GLU A 49 6.52 0.91 -19.37
N ILE A 50 5.46 1.66 -19.64
CA ILE A 50 4.33 1.79 -18.72
C ILE A 50 3.80 0.40 -18.39
N ARG A 51 3.54 -0.43 -19.40
CA ARG A 51 3.10 -1.82 -19.21
C ARG A 51 4.09 -2.60 -18.36
N SER A 52 5.39 -2.56 -18.66
CA SER A 52 6.40 -3.26 -17.87
C SER A 52 6.45 -2.84 -16.40
N LEU A 53 6.08 -1.59 -16.09
CA LEU A 53 6.09 -1.05 -14.73
C LEU A 53 4.76 -1.25 -13.98
N THR A 54 3.67 -1.58 -14.66
CA THR A 54 2.34 -1.69 -14.03
C THR A 54 1.71 -3.07 -14.16
N SER A 55 2.13 -3.88 -15.13
CA SER A 55 1.64 -5.25 -15.29
C SER A 55 1.99 -6.08 -14.07
N ASP A 56 1.06 -6.93 -13.65
CA ASP A 56 1.19 -7.84 -12.50
C ASP A 56 1.29 -7.16 -11.12
N PHE A 57 1.34 -5.83 -11.05
CA PHE A 57 1.27 -5.09 -9.79
C PHE A 57 -0.17 -4.69 -9.48
N PRO A 58 -0.61 -4.79 -8.22
CA PRO A 58 -1.77 -4.04 -7.75
C PRO A 58 -1.50 -2.55 -7.87
N VAL A 59 -2.49 -1.78 -8.29
CA VAL A 59 -2.33 -0.35 -8.54
C VAL A 59 -3.20 0.49 -7.61
N VAL A 60 -2.73 1.69 -7.27
CA VAL A 60 -3.49 2.73 -6.57
C VAL A 60 -3.50 3.97 -7.47
N LEU A 61 -4.65 4.63 -7.63
CA LEU A 61 -4.79 5.78 -8.50
C LEU A 61 -4.86 7.08 -7.69
N THR A 62 -4.17 8.11 -8.15
CA THR A 62 -4.20 9.46 -7.57
C THR A 62 -5.02 10.36 -8.48
N GLY A 63 -6.25 10.66 -8.06
CA GLY A 63 -7.15 11.57 -8.78
C GLY A 63 -7.68 11.04 -10.12
N GLU A 64 -8.14 11.96 -10.96
CA GLU A 64 -8.69 11.69 -12.29
C GLU A 64 -7.59 11.65 -13.37
N GLY A 65 -7.87 11.03 -14.52
CA GLY A 65 -6.97 11.02 -15.69
C GLY A 65 -6.09 9.77 -15.85
N VAL A 66 -6.19 8.80 -14.95
CA VAL A 66 -5.69 7.43 -15.15
C VAL A 66 -6.88 6.47 -15.09
N GLU A 67 -7.08 5.71 -16.16
CA GLU A 67 -8.09 4.65 -16.20
C GLU A 67 -7.39 3.30 -16.22
N VAL A 68 -7.93 2.34 -15.47
CA VAL A 68 -7.39 0.97 -15.41
C VAL A 68 -8.42 0.02 -15.97
N THR A 69 -8.07 -0.72 -17.02
CA THR A 69 -8.91 -1.78 -17.60
C THR A 69 -8.51 -3.13 -17.01
N ARG A 70 -9.53 -3.97 -16.72
CA ARG A 70 -9.33 -5.26 -16.02
C ARG A 70 -8.39 -6.20 -16.78
N ALA A 71 -7.61 -6.95 -16.01
CA ALA A 71 -6.80 -8.06 -16.52
C ALA A 71 -7.67 -9.11 -17.23
N GLY A 72 -7.38 -9.38 -18.50
CA GLY A 72 -8.04 -10.44 -19.28
C GLY A 72 -8.32 -10.09 -20.73
N GLU A 73 -8.42 -8.80 -21.07
CA GLU A 73 -8.43 -8.36 -22.46
C GLU A 73 -7.08 -7.69 -22.80
N PRO A 74 -6.31 -8.21 -23.77
CA PRO A 74 -5.15 -7.49 -24.31
C PRO A 74 -5.66 -6.28 -25.09
N GLY A 75 -5.95 -5.19 -24.37
CA GLY A 75 -6.22 -3.88 -24.94
C GLY A 75 -4.92 -3.09 -25.10
N PRO A 76 -4.74 -2.32 -26.19
CA PRO A 76 -3.67 -1.34 -26.27
C PRO A 76 -3.77 -0.35 -25.09
N VAL A 77 -2.62 0.08 -24.56
CA VAL A 77 -2.55 1.31 -23.74
C VAL A 77 -2.76 2.43 -24.76
N GLU A 78 -3.96 3.00 -24.80
CA GLU A 78 -4.28 4.11 -25.70
C GLU A 78 -4.23 5.42 -24.92
N SER A 79 -3.54 6.41 -25.48
CA SER A 79 -3.72 7.80 -25.07
C SER A 79 -5.14 8.21 -25.48
N SER A 80 -6.03 8.34 -24.50
CA SER A 80 -7.38 8.83 -24.72
C SER A 80 -7.38 10.35 -24.55
N ALA A 81 -8.30 11.04 -25.22
CA ALA A 81 -8.51 12.48 -25.06
C ALA A 81 -8.83 12.93 -23.61
N LYS A 82 -8.95 11.98 -22.66
CA LYS A 82 -9.23 12.19 -21.24
C LYS A 82 -8.15 11.64 -20.28
N GLY A 83 -7.09 10.98 -20.74
CA GLY A 83 -6.07 10.42 -19.84
C GLY A 83 -5.35 9.16 -20.36
N VAL A 84 -4.59 8.52 -19.46
CA VAL A 84 -3.77 7.33 -19.75
C VAL A 84 -4.52 6.05 -19.34
N VAL A 85 -4.69 5.11 -20.27
CA VAL A 85 -5.33 3.81 -19.99
C VAL A 85 -4.27 2.74 -19.70
N VAL A 86 -4.24 2.22 -18.48
CA VAL A 86 -3.30 1.16 -18.05
C VAL A 86 -4.00 -0.20 -18.05
N CYS A 87 -3.39 -1.19 -18.70
CA CYS A 87 -3.96 -2.54 -18.87
C CYS A 87 -3.12 -3.61 -18.13
N GLY A 88 -3.76 -4.70 -17.71
CA GLY A 88 -3.06 -5.91 -17.22
C GLY A 88 -2.48 -5.79 -15.80
N THR A 89 -3.01 -4.90 -14.99
CA THR A 89 -2.67 -4.78 -13.56
C THR A 89 -3.25 -5.94 -12.75
N ALA A 90 -2.64 -6.32 -11.63
CA ALA A 90 -3.16 -7.38 -10.75
C ALA A 90 -4.43 -6.99 -9.95
N GLY A 91 -4.92 -5.77 -10.14
CA GLY A 91 -6.14 -5.24 -9.52
C GLY A 91 -5.95 -3.79 -9.12
N THR A 92 -7.03 -3.06 -8.90
CA THR A 92 -6.93 -1.74 -8.26
C THR A 92 -7.20 -1.88 -6.77
N ILE A 93 -6.40 -1.22 -5.95
CA ILE A 93 -6.52 -1.23 -4.50
C ILE A 93 -7.48 -0.14 -4.05
N ASP A 94 -8.39 -0.50 -3.15
CA ASP A 94 -9.22 0.42 -2.39
C ASP A 94 -8.49 0.80 -1.09
N VAL A 95 -7.95 2.02 -1.06
CA VAL A 95 -7.13 2.49 0.07
C VAL A 95 -7.96 2.62 1.34
N GLY A 96 -9.18 3.16 1.25
CA GLY A 96 -10.09 3.31 2.39
C GLY A 96 -10.43 1.96 3.02
N THR A 97 -10.86 0.99 2.21
CA THR A 97 -11.20 -0.36 2.68
C THR A 97 -9.97 -1.09 3.24
N THR A 98 -8.77 -0.85 2.68
CA THR A 98 -7.52 -1.38 3.22
C THR A 98 -7.23 -0.83 4.61
N VAL A 99 -7.38 0.49 4.82
CA VAL A 99 -7.22 1.14 6.13
C VAL A 99 -8.25 0.60 7.13
N GLU A 100 -9.52 0.49 6.75
CA GLU A 100 -10.58 -0.08 7.60
C GLU A 100 -10.27 -1.51 8.03
N THR A 101 -9.75 -2.33 7.10
CA THR A 101 -9.34 -3.71 7.39
C THR A 101 -8.20 -3.75 8.40
N VAL A 102 -7.18 -2.90 8.23
CA VAL A 102 -6.05 -2.79 9.17
C VAL A 102 -6.52 -2.36 10.56
N CYS A 103 -7.35 -1.32 10.65
CA CYS A 103 -7.89 -0.84 11.92
C CYS A 103 -8.72 -1.93 12.63
N SER A 104 -9.60 -2.61 11.89
CA SER A 104 -10.44 -3.68 12.42
C SER A 104 -9.62 -4.85 12.99
N GLU A 105 -8.52 -5.22 12.33
CA GLU A 105 -7.61 -6.27 12.80
C GLU A 105 -6.88 -5.88 14.09
N ILE A 106 -6.44 -4.62 14.20
CA ILE A 106 -5.79 -4.10 15.41
C ILE A 106 -6.77 -4.07 16.57
N GLU A 107 -8.00 -3.58 16.35
CA GLU A 107 -9.07 -3.55 17.35
C GLU A 107 -9.44 -4.97 17.81
N PHE A 108 -9.56 -5.91 16.89
CA PHE A 108 -9.82 -7.31 17.21
C PHE A 108 -8.72 -7.91 18.11
N VAL A 109 -7.45 -7.68 17.78
CA VAL A 109 -6.32 -8.17 18.57
C VAL A 109 -6.22 -7.46 19.93
N ASP A 110 -6.54 -6.16 20.02
CA ASP A 110 -6.59 -5.45 21.31
C ASP A 110 -7.71 -5.99 22.23
N ALA A 111 -8.87 -6.33 21.66
CA ALA A 111 -9.94 -6.98 22.40
C ALA A 111 -9.48 -8.32 22.99
N ARG A 112 -8.77 -9.14 22.21
CA ARG A 112 -8.20 -10.42 22.69
C ARG A 112 -7.13 -10.22 23.75
N PHE A 113 -6.32 -9.18 23.63
CA PHE A 113 -5.37 -8.82 24.68
C PHE A 113 -6.10 -8.46 25.98
N THR A 114 -7.19 -7.70 25.88
CA THR A 114 -8.02 -7.31 27.04
C THR A 114 -8.58 -8.53 27.75
N GLU A 115 -9.22 -9.45 27.03
CA GLU A 115 -9.74 -10.70 27.58
C GLU A 115 -8.67 -11.50 28.32
N GLN A 116 -7.47 -11.62 27.74
CA GLN A 116 -6.36 -12.35 28.34
C GLN A 116 -5.76 -11.61 29.56
N GLN A 117 -5.73 -10.28 29.53
CA GLN A 117 -5.28 -9.47 30.65
C GLN A 117 -6.21 -9.66 31.85
N ASP A 118 -7.52 -9.68 31.63
CA ASP A 118 -8.52 -9.90 32.68
C ASP A 118 -8.43 -11.33 33.24
N ALA A 119 -8.28 -12.34 32.38
CA ALA A 119 -8.12 -13.74 32.78
C ALA A 119 -6.85 -13.99 33.63
N THR A 120 -5.80 -13.18 33.44
CA THR A 120 -4.53 -13.28 34.18
C THR A 120 -4.45 -12.35 35.40
N GLY A 121 -5.54 -11.64 35.72
CA GLY A 121 -5.61 -10.71 36.84
C GLY A 121 -4.76 -9.46 36.66
N GLY A 122 -4.63 -8.96 35.42
CA GLY A 122 -3.97 -7.68 35.12
C GLY A 122 -2.44 -7.73 35.07
N LYS A 123 -1.82 -8.92 35.02
CA LYS A 123 -0.36 -9.06 35.04
C LYS A 123 0.33 -8.77 33.71
N LEU A 124 -0.42 -8.68 32.61
CA LEU A 124 0.13 -8.45 31.28
C LEU A 124 0.34 -6.95 31.03
N THR A 125 1.51 -6.60 30.49
CA THR A 125 1.78 -5.24 30.03
C THR A 125 1.27 -5.06 28.61
N ARG A 126 0.29 -4.16 28.44
CA ARG A 126 -0.30 -3.83 27.14
C ARG A 126 0.75 -3.20 26.21
N PRO A 127 0.91 -3.69 24.97
CA PRO A 127 1.71 -2.99 23.97
C PRO A 127 1.09 -1.65 23.60
N GLN A 128 1.94 -0.73 23.17
CA GLN A 128 1.47 0.41 22.41
C GLN A 128 1.27 -0.04 20.96
N TRP A 129 0.01 -0.23 20.56
CA TRP A 129 -0.32 -0.48 19.15
C TRP A 129 0.03 0.75 18.30
N PRO A 130 0.45 0.54 17.04
CA PRO A 130 0.73 1.64 16.14
C PRO A 130 -0.57 2.42 15.84
N VAL A 131 -0.42 3.74 15.69
CA VAL A 131 -1.52 4.60 15.24
C VAL A 131 -1.58 4.52 13.72
N ILE A 132 -2.75 4.20 13.19
CA ILE A 132 -2.99 4.14 11.75
C ILE A 132 -3.44 5.51 11.28
N VAL A 133 -2.71 6.07 10.31
CA VAL A 133 -3.07 7.29 9.60
C VAL A 133 -3.48 6.87 8.19
N SER A 134 -4.58 7.44 7.67
CA SER A 134 -4.99 7.14 6.31
C SER A 134 -3.93 7.65 5.32
N PRO A 135 -3.51 6.86 4.32
CA PRO A 135 -2.57 7.32 3.30
C PRO A 135 -3.01 8.57 2.55
N GLU A 136 -4.32 8.82 2.47
CA GLU A 136 -4.91 10.00 1.82
C GLU A 136 -4.83 11.27 2.68
N GLU A 137 -4.65 11.11 4.01
CA GLU A 137 -4.55 12.22 4.97
C GLU A 137 -3.10 12.66 5.21
N VAL A 138 -2.12 11.87 4.72
CA VAL A 138 -0.71 12.22 4.84
C VAL A 138 -0.45 13.49 4.03
N ALA A 139 0.18 14.47 4.67
CA ALA A 139 0.68 15.67 4.01
C ALA A 139 2.19 15.60 3.88
N LEU A 140 2.72 16.07 2.76
CA LEU A 140 4.16 16.32 2.65
C LEU A 140 4.52 17.50 3.57
N THR A 141 5.75 17.49 4.10
CA THR A 141 6.24 18.64 4.88
C THR A 141 6.51 19.84 3.96
N ASP A 142 6.46 21.07 4.49
CA ASP A 142 6.71 22.29 3.70
C ASP A 142 8.03 22.23 2.91
N SER A 143 9.09 21.69 3.51
CA SER A 143 10.39 21.47 2.85
C SER A 143 10.36 20.52 1.65
N GLN A 144 9.35 19.66 1.56
CA GLN A 144 9.16 18.71 0.46
C GLN A 144 8.19 19.27 -0.60
N VAL A 145 7.32 20.20 -0.22
CA VAL A 145 6.37 20.87 -1.10
C VAL A 145 7.09 21.78 -2.09
N ASP A 146 8.10 22.53 -1.64
CA ASP A 146 8.81 23.55 -2.44
C ASP A 146 9.72 23.00 -3.55
N VAL A 147 10.04 21.70 -3.53
CA VAL A 147 11.02 21.08 -4.45
C VAL A 147 10.36 20.11 -5.44
N VAL A 148 9.14 19.67 -5.17
CA VAL A 148 8.43 18.66 -5.98
C VAL A 148 7.43 19.35 -6.89
N ASP A 149 7.53 19.04 -8.19
CA ASP A 149 6.56 19.47 -9.21
C ASP A 149 5.13 19.19 -8.73
N ASP A 150 4.25 20.18 -8.86
CA ASP A 150 2.85 20.09 -8.41
C ASP A 150 2.12 18.87 -8.99
N HIS A 151 2.54 18.39 -10.17
CA HIS A 151 1.96 17.22 -10.81
C HIS A 151 2.47 15.87 -10.25
N ILE A 152 3.66 15.84 -9.65
CA ILE A 152 4.22 14.62 -9.01
C ILE A 152 3.74 14.51 -7.57
N ARG A 153 3.41 15.65 -6.95
CA ARG A 153 3.07 15.77 -5.54
C ARG A 153 2.00 14.77 -5.08
N PRO A 154 0.83 14.62 -5.75
CA PRO A 154 -0.22 13.72 -5.28
C PRO A 154 0.24 12.25 -5.20
N VAL A 155 1.03 11.82 -6.19
CA VAL A 155 1.53 10.45 -6.29
C VAL A 155 2.54 10.16 -5.20
N LEU A 156 3.49 11.07 -4.99
CA LEU A 156 4.47 10.95 -3.93
C LEU A 156 3.82 10.94 -2.54
N THR A 157 2.85 11.83 -2.30
CA THR A 157 2.11 11.89 -1.04
C THR A 157 1.44 10.57 -0.73
N LEU A 158 0.69 10.01 -1.69
CA LEU A 158 -0.01 8.76 -1.48
C LEU A 158 0.95 7.58 -1.35
N ALA A 159 2.04 7.55 -2.13
CA ALA A 159 3.07 6.52 -2.00
C ALA A 159 3.73 6.52 -0.62
N ARG A 160 3.96 7.71 -0.03
CA ARG A 160 4.44 7.84 1.34
C ARG A 160 3.41 7.36 2.35
N GLY A 161 2.15 7.76 2.21
CA GLY A 161 1.10 7.27 3.09
C GLY A 161 0.98 5.74 3.09
N LEU A 162 1.12 5.10 1.93
CA LEU A 162 1.11 3.64 1.82
C LEU A 162 2.37 2.99 2.41
N SER A 163 3.52 3.65 2.30
CA SER A 163 4.75 3.24 2.99
C SER A 163 4.56 3.26 4.51
N ASP A 164 4.05 4.36 5.05
CA ASP A 164 3.82 4.55 6.49
C ASP A 164 2.79 3.54 7.02
N LEU A 165 1.71 3.30 6.27
CA LEU A 165 0.72 2.27 6.59
C LEU A 165 1.35 0.87 6.64
N ALA A 166 2.21 0.53 5.68
CA ALA A 166 2.90 -0.76 5.67
C ALA A 166 3.96 -0.89 6.79
N GLU A 167 4.59 0.20 7.21
CA GLU A 167 5.44 0.21 8.41
C GLU A 167 4.64 0.00 9.69
N ALA A 168 3.53 0.72 9.85
CA ALA A 168 2.62 0.57 10.98
C ALA A 168 2.10 -0.88 11.08
N TRP A 169 1.68 -1.47 9.96
CA TRP A 169 1.25 -2.87 9.92
C TRP A 169 2.37 -3.85 10.31
N ALA A 170 3.59 -3.65 9.80
CA ALA A 170 4.72 -4.51 10.16
C ALA A 170 5.08 -4.39 11.66
N ALA A 171 4.97 -3.19 12.24
CA ALA A 171 5.16 -2.97 13.67
C ALA A 171 4.08 -3.68 14.50
N PHE A 172 2.82 -3.62 14.07
CA PHE A 172 1.71 -4.36 14.68
C PHE A 172 1.97 -5.88 14.64
N GLU A 173 2.31 -6.44 13.50
CA GLU A 173 2.59 -7.88 13.35
C GLU A 173 3.79 -8.31 14.22
N SER A 174 4.82 -7.47 14.35
CA SER A 174 5.94 -7.71 15.27
C SER A 174 5.48 -7.79 16.73
N LEU A 175 4.64 -6.85 17.17
CA LEU A 175 4.06 -6.84 18.51
C LEU A 175 3.14 -8.04 18.75
N ARG A 176 2.35 -8.44 17.75
CA ARG A 176 1.49 -9.62 17.80
C ARG A 176 2.31 -10.89 18.00
N LEU A 177 3.34 -11.10 17.19
CA LEU A 177 4.19 -12.29 17.24
C LEU A 177 5.05 -12.39 18.51
N ALA A 178 5.41 -11.27 19.12
CA ALA A 178 6.11 -11.25 20.41
C ALA A 178 5.28 -11.85 21.55
N ARG A 179 3.99 -12.10 21.35
CA ARG A 179 3.04 -12.60 22.34
C ARG A 179 2.46 -13.93 21.88
N SER A 180 2.89 -15.02 22.52
CA SER A 180 2.52 -16.38 22.13
C SER A 180 1.00 -16.64 22.07
N PHE A 181 0.23 -16.02 22.96
CA PHE A 181 -1.24 -16.14 22.97
C PHE A 181 -1.94 -15.33 21.88
N LEU A 182 -1.23 -14.45 21.15
CA LEU A 182 -1.77 -13.74 19.99
C LEU A 182 -1.38 -14.40 18.66
N VAL A 183 -0.49 -15.38 18.69
CA VAL A 183 -0.05 -16.11 17.49
C VAL A 183 -1.21 -16.87 16.85
N GLU A 184 -2.21 -17.31 17.61
CA GLU A 184 -3.39 -17.97 17.06
C GLU A 184 -4.22 -17.04 16.15
N PHE A 185 -4.15 -15.72 16.36
CA PHE A 185 -4.84 -14.70 15.57
C PHE A 185 -3.94 -14.23 14.42
N GLY A 186 -3.92 -14.97 13.31
CA GLY A 186 -3.12 -14.62 12.12
C GLY A 186 -1.88 -15.48 11.89
N GLY A 187 -1.62 -16.46 12.77
CA GLY A 187 -0.59 -17.47 12.59
C GLY A 187 0.82 -17.07 13.04
N PRO A 188 1.79 -17.99 12.88
CA PRO A 188 3.14 -17.86 13.44
C PRO A 188 4.09 -16.97 12.62
N LEU A 189 3.64 -16.42 11.50
CA LEU A 189 4.44 -15.59 10.61
C LEU A 189 3.82 -14.19 10.52
N ALA A 190 4.65 -13.20 10.21
CA ALA A 190 4.19 -11.84 9.96
C ALA A 190 3.44 -11.81 8.64
N ARG A 191 2.22 -11.26 8.67
CA ARG A 191 1.36 -11.16 7.49
C ARG A 191 1.73 -9.92 6.66
N PRO A 192 1.62 -9.97 5.32
CA PRO A 192 1.70 -8.77 4.49
C PRO A 192 0.51 -7.83 4.78
N LEU A 193 0.60 -6.58 4.32
CA LEU A 193 -0.50 -5.62 4.44
C LEU A 193 -1.77 -6.19 3.78
N PRO A 194 -2.94 -6.20 4.45
CA PRO A 194 -4.16 -6.81 3.92
C PRO A 194 -4.84 -5.87 2.91
N LEU A 195 -4.33 -5.88 1.68
CA LEU A 195 -4.84 -5.04 0.58
C LEU A 195 -6.26 -5.45 0.16
N ALA A 196 -7.16 -4.46 0.08
CA ALA A 196 -8.50 -4.64 -0.49
C ALA A 196 -8.49 -4.32 -2.00
N VAL A 197 -8.94 -5.27 -2.82
CA VAL A 197 -8.99 -5.12 -4.30
C VAL A 197 -10.43 -4.84 -4.74
N ARG A 198 -10.64 -3.87 -5.65
CA ARG A 198 -11.93 -3.53 -6.28
C ARG A 198 -12.15 -4.18 -7.66
#